data_AF-A0A2A4HXA4-F1
#
_entry.id   AF-A0A2A4HXA4-F1
#
_cell.length_a   1.000
_cell.length_b   1.000
_cell.length_c   1.000
_cell.angle_alpha   90.00
_cell.angle_beta   90.00
_cell.angle_gamma   90.00
#
_symmetry.space_group_name_H-M   'P 1'
#
loop_
_entity.id
_entity.type
_entity.pdbx_description
1 polymer ?
#
loop_
_entity_poly.entity_id
_entity_poly.type
_entity_poly.pdbx_seq_one_letter_code
_entity_poly.pdbx_strand_id
1 'polypeptide(L)'
;MPEPITPPPAAGQVWSFRTRPFTTFSPPHTGRYGAFKIIGVADDMLGVAVLSGVWRTPPAAMDVVGAPVLHEHRFAFRGKPAVFGARPEELDAPGQLDALAFVADQPVSEEEETFFATLTGFGRGAGFGELSNVDIIVEGEWRWANDRDALAAELDQEEEREEAQREAAAQRFKTRLSTLSWAQLAAETPLARWQPSPAFPPPAFIDGARAMLRAARAELAAMGEKPRKPAVRAVLKRTVEWFNDADDAAGGVIGTDEREDIVAALVDIAYAARQPALVDDIDTWRQW
;
A
#
# COMPACT_ATOMS: atom_id res chain seq x y z
N MET A 1 -13.14 29.80 11.93
CA MET A 1 -12.08 29.33 12.83
C MET A 1 -10.84 29.22 11.98
N PRO A 2 -9.75 29.95 12.26
CA PRO A 2 -8.49 29.72 11.56
C PRO A 2 -8.06 28.28 11.82
N GLU A 3 -7.69 27.55 10.78
CA GLU A 3 -7.09 26.22 10.91
C GLU A 3 -5.85 26.35 11.82
N PRO A 4 -5.67 25.46 12.81
CA PRO A 4 -4.46 25.47 13.61
C PRO A 4 -3.28 25.24 12.65
N ILE A 5 -2.37 26.19 12.61
CA ILE A 5 -1.14 26.10 11.82
C ILE A 5 -0.30 24.98 12.48
N THR A 6 -0.24 23.82 11.84
CA THR A 6 0.74 22.79 12.20
C THR A 6 2.13 23.39 12.04
N PRO A 7 2.99 23.40 13.08
CA PRO A 7 4.37 23.81 12.89
C PRO A 7 5.04 22.89 11.85
N PRO A 8 6.00 23.40 11.05
CA PRO A 8 6.74 22.55 10.14
C PRO A 8 7.40 21.40 10.93
N PRO A 9 7.49 20.21 10.33
CA PRO A 9 8.08 19.06 11.01
C PRO A 9 9.51 19.38 11.42
N ALA A 10 9.82 19.17 12.70
CA ALA A 10 11.12 19.43 13.27
C ALA A 10 11.52 18.30 14.22
N ALA A 11 12.81 17.98 14.24
CA ALA A 11 13.36 17.03 15.18
C ALA A 11 13.12 17.50 16.62
N GLY A 12 12.68 16.57 17.48
CA GLY A 12 12.28 16.82 18.86
C GLY A 12 10.78 17.00 19.08
N GLN A 13 9.99 17.24 18.03
CA GLN A 13 8.54 17.40 18.17
C GLN A 13 7.88 16.07 18.58
N VAL A 14 7.05 16.12 19.61
CA VAL A 14 6.24 15.00 20.09
C VAL A 14 4.78 15.22 19.72
N TRP A 15 4.19 14.20 19.14
CA TRP A 15 2.81 14.19 18.67
C TRP A 15 2.05 13.07 19.36
N SER A 16 0.79 13.33 19.68
CA SER A 16 -0.15 12.33 20.17
C SER A 16 -1.21 12.05 19.13
N PHE A 17 -1.75 10.85 19.15
CA PHE A 17 -2.82 10.41 18.26
C PHE A 17 -3.73 9.43 19.00
N ARG A 18 -4.97 9.31 18.52
CA ARG A 18 -5.89 8.27 18.97
C ARG A 18 -5.66 7.03 18.11
N THR A 19 -5.40 5.91 18.78
CA THR A 19 -5.20 4.61 18.12
C THR A 19 -6.46 4.15 17.38
N ARG A 20 -6.26 3.45 16.25
CA ARG A 20 -7.31 2.79 15.48
C ARG A 20 -7.42 1.29 15.80
N PRO A 21 -8.56 0.65 15.47
CA PRO A 21 -8.72 -0.79 15.62
C PRO A 21 -7.62 -1.55 14.85
N PHE A 22 -7.03 -2.59 15.46
CA PHE A 22 -5.90 -3.32 14.89
C PHE A 22 -6.29 -4.19 13.68
N THR A 23 -7.48 -4.80 13.72
CA THR A 23 -8.08 -5.57 12.63
C THR A 23 -9.48 -5.04 12.33
N THR A 24 -10.12 -5.54 11.27
CA THR A 24 -11.51 -5.20 10.98
C THR A 24 -12.50 -5.81 11.97
N PHE A 25 -12.06 -6.82 12.74
CA PHE A 25 -12.82 -7.50 13.79
C PHE A 25 -12.61 -6.88 15.18
N SER A 26 -11.59 -6.03 15.33
CA SER A 26 -11.35 -5.29 16.56
C SER A 26 -12.51 -4.33 16.89
N PRO A 27 -12.75 -4.02 18.17
CA PRO A 27 -13.73 -3.01 18.56
C PRO A 27 -13.49 -1.67 17.85
N PRO A 28 -14.54 -1.00 17.34
CA PRO A 28 -14.41 0.20 16.49
C PRO A 28 -13.80 1.42 17.23
N HIS A 29 -13.76 1.35 18.55
CA HIS A 29 -13.13 2.37 19.40
C HIS A 29 -12.20 1.69 20.38
N THR A 30 -10.90 1.92 20.22
CA THR A 30 -9.86 1.45 21.14
C THR A 30 -9.93 2.18 22.49
N GLY A 31 -10.31 3.47 22.47
CA GLY A 31 -10.25 4.36 23.63
C GLY A 31 -8.83 4.63 24.12
N ARG A 32 -7.83 4.38 23.26
CA ARG A 32 -6.40 4.47 23.58
C ARG A 32 -5.73 5.55 22.74
N TYR A 33 -4.74 6.20 23.32
CA TYR A 33 -3.89 7.19 22.70
C TYR A 33 -2.45 6.71 22.73
N GLY A 34 -1.73 6.97 21.65
CA GLY A 34 -0.30 6.78 21.53
C GLY A 34 0.41 8.11 21.33
N ALA A 35 1.73 8.07 21.34
CA ALA A 35 2.57 9.21 21.00
C ALA A 35 3.80 8.74 20.23
N PHE A 36 4.29 9.61 19.36
CA PHE A 36 5.55 9.43 18.66
C PHE A 36 6.34 10.74 18.68
N LYS A 37 7.66 10.62 18.49
CA LYS A 37 8.58 11.74 18.40
C LYS A 37 9.25 11.75 17.04
N ILE A 38 9.39 12.94 16.46
CA ILE A 38 10.23 13.15 15.28
C ILE A 38 11.68 13.18 15.78
N ILE A 39 12.49 12.20 15.40
CA ILE A 39 13.89 12.08 15.83
C ILE A 39 14.88 12.67 14.81
N GLY A 40 14.41 12.99 13.60
CA GLY A 40 15.19 13.62 12.55
C GLY A 40 14.36 13.97 11.33
N VAL A 41 14.86 14.90 10.52
CA VAL A 41 14.22 15.35 9.28
C VAL A 41 15.28 15.43 8.18
N ALA A 42 14.99 14.85 7.03
CA ALA A 42 15.75 14.96 5.78
C ALA A 42 14.79 15.35 4.64
N ASP A 43 15.33 15.70 3.46
CA ASP A 43 14.56 16.27 2.34
C ASP A 43 13.29 15.49 1.97
N ASP A 44 13.31 14.16 2.10
CA ASP A 44 12.19 13.26 1.77
C ASP A 44 11.82 12.28 2.89
N MET A 45 12.24 12.53 4.14
CA MET A 45 12.04 11.59 5.24
C MET A 45 11.92 12.27 6.61
N LEU A 46 10.92 11.83 7.38
CA LEU A 46 10.81 12.03 8.82
C LEU A 46 11.25 10.76 9.54
N GLY A 47 12.24 10.87 10.43
CA GLY A 47 12.53 9.81 11.38
C GLY A 47 11.50 9.82 12.50
N VAL A 48 10.78 8.72 12.69
CA VAL A 48 9.72 8.57 13.68
C VAL A 48 10.14 7.53 14.72
N ALA A 49 10.08 7.89 16.00
CA ALA A 49 10.22 6.97 17.12
C ALA A 49 8.92 6.89 17.91
N VAL A 50 8.33 5.70 18.00
CA VAL A 50 7.09 5.47 18.77
C VAL A 50 7.42 5.41 20.25
N LEU A 51 6.66 6.11 21.10
CA LEU A 51 6.88 6.12 22.54
C LEU A 51 6.12 4.97 23.23
N SER A 52 6.71 4.40 24.27
CA SER A 52 6.19 3.21 25.00
C SER A 52 4.91 3.42 25.82
N GLY A 53 4.36 4.64 25.85
CA GLY A 53 3.15 4.96 26.62
C GLY A 53 1.86 4.70 25.85
N VAL A 54 0.85 4.17 26.53
CA VAL A 54 -0.52 4.03 26.02
C VAL A 54 -1.50 4.61 27.03
N TRP A 55 -2.22 5.66 26.61
CA TRP A 55 -3.05 6.46 27.51
C TRP A 55 -4.54 6.32 27.19
N ARG A 56 -5.41 6.53 28.18
CA ARG A 56 -6.88 6.53 28.00
C ARG A 56 -7.44 7.89 27.57
N THR A 57 -6.62 8.92 27.69
CA THR A 57 -6.88 10.30 27.28
C THR A 57 -5.67 10.80 26.50
N PRO A 58 -5.79 11.85 25.66
CA PRO A 58 -4.64 12.45 25.02
C PRO A 58 -3.56 12.78 26.06
N PRO A 59 -2.30 12.33 25.89
CA PRO A 59 -1.24 12.61 26.85
C PRO A 59 -0.85 14.08 26.82
N ALA A 60 -0.55 14.64 27.99
CA ALA A 60 0.05 15.96 28.14
C ALA A 60 1.57 15.88 28.04
N ALA A 61 2.23 17.04 27.93
CA ALA A 61 3.69 17.14 27.87
C ALA A 61 4.40 16.35 28.99
N MET A 62 3.90 16.42 30.22
CA MET A 62 4.49 15.69 31.35
C MET A 62 4.38 14.16 31.25
N ASP A 63 3.39 13.65 30.52
CA ASP A 63 3.17 12.21 30.38
C ASP A 63 4.15 11.58 29.38
N VAL A 64 4.63 12.36 28.41
CA VAL A 64 5.58 11.93 27.38
C VAL A 64 7.03 12.29 27.69
N VAL A 65 7.28 13.12 28.73
CA VAL A 65 8.65 13.48 29.15
C VAL A 65 9.38 12.24 29.64
N GLY A 66 10.49 11.91 28.96
CA GLY A 66 11.33 10.76 29.33
C GLY A 66 10.70 9.40 29.01
N ALA A 67 9.58 9.36 28.27
CA ALA A 67 9.04 8.10 27.78
C ALA A 67 10.04 7.47 26.79
N PRO A 68 10.52 6.24 27.03
CA PRO A 68 11.47 5.61 26.12
C PRO A 68 10.78 5.18 24.83
N VAL A 69 11.60 4.99 23.80
CA VAL A 69 11.17 4.38 22.53
C VAL A 69 10.58 3.00 22.83
N LEU A 70 9.39 2.75 22.27
CA LEU A 70 8.71 1.47 22.36
C LEU A 70 9.58 0.38 21.73
N HIS A 71 9.62 -0.78 22.36
CA HIS A 71 10.30 -1.96 21.81
C HIS A 71 9.26 -3.00 21.45
N GLU A 72 9.27 -3.48 20.20
CA GLU A 72 8.27 -4.40 19.68
C GLU A 72 8.53 -5.84 20.14
N HIS A 73 7.56 -6.42 20.83
CA HIS A 73 7.57 -7.81 21.33
C HIS A 73 6.42 -8.64 20.77
N ARG A 74 5.49 -8.02 20.05
CA ARG A 74 4.39 -8.71 19.38
C ARG A 74 4.93 -9.66 18.30
N PHE A 75 4.22 -10.76 18.10
CA PHE A 75 4.52 -11.75 17.05
C PHE A 75 5.97 -12.28 17.10
N ALA A 76 6.72 -12.14 16.01
CA ALA A 76 8.11 -12.58 15.87
C ALA A 76 9.14 -11.47 16.16
N PHE A 77 8.69 -10.26 16.54
CA PHE A 77 9.59 -9.17 16.88
C PHE A 77 10.33 -9.48 18.19
N ARG A 78 11.64 -9.23 18.21
CA ARG A 78 12.55 -9.61 19.31
C ARG A 78 13.06 -8.38 20.07
N GLY A 79 12.16 -7.50 20.49
CA GLY A 79 12.49 -6.29 21.22
C GLY A 79 13.27 -5.29 20.36
N LYS A 80 12.90 -5.13 19.09
CA LYS A 80 13.49 -4.07 18.25
C LYS A 80 12.87 -2.72 18.62
N PRO A 81 13.64 -1.61 18.62
CA PRO A 81 13.06 -0.28 18.82
C PRO A 81 12.12 0.04 17.66
N ALA A 82 10.93 0.56 18.00
CA ALA A 82 9.91 0.97 17.05
C ALA A 82 10.27 2.32 16.41
N VAL A 83 11.23 2.26 15.48
CA VAL A 83 11.76 3.42 14.77
C VAL A 83 11.73 3.15 13.26
N PHE A 84 11.19 4.11 12.50
CA PHE A 84 11.08 4.02 11.05
C PHE A 84 11.08 5.41 10.41
N GLY A 85 11.35 5.47 9.11
CA GLY A 85 11.21 6.65 8.28
C GLY A 85 9.81 6.74 7.67
N ALA A 86 9.20 7.91 7.68
CA ALA A 86 7.93 8.22 7.00
C ALA A 86 8.10 9.42 6.07
N ARG A 87 7.15 9.67 5.16
CA ARG A 87 7.21 10.87 4.30
C ARG A 87 6.80 12.12 5.06
N PRO A 88 7.49 13.27 4.89
CA PRO A 88 7.12 14.53 5.54
C PRO A 88 5.67 14.97 5.32
N GLU A 89 5.14 14.79 4.12
CA GLU A 89 3.77 15.15 3.75
C GLU A 89 2.69 14.34 4.48
N GLU A 90 3.03 13.18 5.06
CA GLU A 90 2.06 12.34 5.78
C GLU A 90 1.66 12.92 7.14
N LEU A 91 2.45 13.82 7.73
CA LEU A 91 2.14 14.44 9.02
C LEU A 91 0.86 15.28 8.95
N ASP A 92 0.64 15.96 7.83
CA ASP A 92 -0.52 16.82 7.58
C ASP A 92 -1.57 16.16 6.66
N ALA A 93 -1.33 14.92 6.22
CA ALA A 93 -2.22 14.22 5.30
C ALA A 93 -3.58 13.90 5.97
N PRO A 94 -4.72 14.35 5.40
CA PRO A 94 -6.03 14.06 5.96
C PRO A 94 -6.28 12.56 6.08
N GLY A 95 -6.71 12.13 7.26
CA GLY A 95 -7.04 10.73 7.52
C GLY A 95 -5.83 9.85 7.82
N GLN A 96 -4.59 10.39 7.89
CA GLN A 96 -3.43 9.56 8.22
C GLN A 96 -3.47 9.08 9.67
N LEU A 97 -3.76 9.98 10.62
CA LEU A 97 -3.92 9.67 12.04
C LEU A 97 -5.16 10.36 12.63
N ASP A 98 -5.83 9.70 13.58
CA ASP A 98 -7.01 10.26 14.23
C ASP A 98 -6.62 11.12 15.44
N ALA A 99 -7.26 12.28 15.57
CA ALA A 99 -7.02 13.22 16.68
C ALA A 99 -5.53 13.55 16.89
N LEU A 100 -4.78 13.69 15.79
CA LEU A 100 -3.37 14.10 15.82
C LEU A 100 -3.24 15.48 16.49
N ALA A 101 -2.38 15.56 17.51
CA ALA A 101 -2.16 16.80 18.24
C ALA A 101 -0.70 16.92 18.67
N PHE A 102 -0.13 18.11 18.46
CA PHE A 102 1.18 18.47 18.99
C PHE A 102 1.13 18.49 20.52
N VAL A 103 2.13 17.87 21.15
CA VAL A 103 2.20 17.71 22.61
C VAL A 103 3.27 18.64 23.20
N ALA A 104 4.50 18.53 22.71
CA ALA A 104 5.65 19.27 23.22
C ALA A 104 6.86 19.14 22.29
N ASP A 105 7.82 20.05 22.46
CA ASP A 105 9.19 19.85 21.98
C ASP A 105 10.03 19.16 23.07
N GLN A 106 10.81 18.17 22.67
CA GLN A 106 11.78 17.48 23.53
C GLN A 106 13.14 17.38 22.86
N PRO A 107 14.25 17.49 23.61
CA PRO A 107 15.58 17.27 23.06
C PRO A 107 15.70 15.87 22.44
N VAL A 108 16.33 15.77 21.27
CA VAL A 108 16.72 14.48 20.69
C VAL A 108 17.94 13.96 21.46
N SER A 109 17.89 12.71 21.87
CA SER A 109 18.97 12.02 22.58
C SER A 109 19.99 11.43 21.60
N GLU A 110 21.21 11.16 22.06
CA GLU A 110 22.27 10.53 21.24
C GLU A 110 21.84 9.16 20.67
N GLU A 111 20.99 8.42 21.40
CA GLU A 111 20.43 7.15 20.94
C GLU A 111 19.46 7.37 19.76
N GLU A 112 18.56 8.36 19.86
CA GLU A 112 17.63 8.71 18.79
C GLU A 112 18.36 9.25 17.55
N GLU A 113 19.42 10.03 17.72
CA GLU A 113 20.30 10.46 16.63
C GLU A 113 20.94 9.25 15.92
N THR A 114 21.37 8.24 16.69
CA THR A 114 21.94 7.00 16.15
C THR A 114 20.90 6.20 15.36
N PHE A 115 19.65 6.14 15.84
CA PHE A 115 18.57 5.51 15.09
C PHE A 115 18.29 6.25 13.77
N PHE A 116 18.24 7.58 13.79
CA PHE A 116 18.02 8.37 12.58
C PHE A 116 19.17 8.24 11.57
N ALA A 117 20.43 8.23 12.03
CA ALA A 117 21.59 7.96 11.19
C ALA A 117 21.53 6.56 10.55
N THR A 118 20.98 5.58 11.26
CA THR A 118 20.76 4.22 10.73
C THR A 118 19.73 4.21 9.61
N LEU A 119 18.60 4.92 9.78
CA LEU A 119 17.55 5.03 8.74
C LEU A 119 18.06 5.65 7.44
N THR A 120 19.01 6.60 7.54
CA THR A 120 19.57 7.34 6.40
C THR A 120 20.82 6.70 5.80
N GLY A 121 21.53 5.86 6.56
CA GLY A 121 22.82 5.30 6.18
C GLY A 121 22.77 3.99 5.37
N PHE A 122 21.73 3.17 5.53
CA PHE A 122 21.52 1.99 4.67
C PHE A 122 20.74 2.41 3.43
N GLY A 123 21.14 1.91 2.24
CA GLY A 123 20.45 2.24 0.98
C GLY A 123 18.92 2.17 1.14
N ARG A 124 18.24 3.26 0.76
CA ARG A 124 16.80 3.51 0.97
C ARG A 124 15.98 2.22 0.87
N GLY A 125 15.47 1.72 2.00
CA GLY A 125 14.62 0.53 2.02
C GLY A 125 14.56 -0.21 3.37
N ALA A 126 15.60 -0.12 4.20
CA ALA A 126 15.61 -0.74 5.53
C ALA A 126 14.99 0.20 6.57
N GLY A 127 13.66 0.21 6.67
CA GLY A 127 12.94 0.92 7.74
C GLY A 127 12.09 2.10 7.30
N PHE A 128 11.65 2.16 6.04
CA PHE A 128 10.66 3.14 5.58
C PHE A 128 9.24 2.56 5.66
N GLY A 129 8.26 3.34 6.09
CA GLY A 129 6.86 2.95 6.17
C GLY A 129 5.93 4.16 6.26
N GLU A 130 4.63 3.92 6.23
CA GLU A 130 3.63 4.97 6.45
C GLU A 130 3.61 5.43 7.91
N LEU A 131 3.38 6.71 8.15
CA LEU A 131 3.19 7.30 9.47
C LEU A 131 2.05 6.62 10.23
N SER A 132 0.99 6.20 9.53
CA SER A 132 -0.13 5.41 10.09
C SER A 132 0.31 4.14 10.84
N ASN A 133 1.52 3.61 10.57
CA ASN A 133 2.06 2.44 11.28
C ASN A 133 2.22 2.66 12.78
N VAL A 134 2.27 3.90 13.28
CA VAL A 134 2.27 4.16 14.73
C VAL A 134 1.01 3.60 15.40
N ASP A 135 -0.13 3.57 14.70
CA ASP A 135 -1.37 2.92 15.19
C ASP A 135 -1.15 1.44 15.43
N ILE A 136 -0.66 0.75 14.40
CA ILE A 136 -0.41 -0.70 14.41
C ILE A 136 0.59 -1.06 15.52
N ILE A 137 1.64 -0.27 15.68
CA ILE A 137 2.66 -0.50 16.70
C ILE A 137 2.07 -0.32 18.11
N VAL A 138 1.47 0.83 18.40
CA VAL A 138 0.96 1.14 19.74
C VAL A 138 -0.19 0.21 20.14
N GLU A 139 -1.17 0.06 19.27
CA GLU A 139 -2.35 -0.78 19.54
C GLU A 139 -1.94 -2.25 19.61
N GLY A 140 -1.11 -2.71 18.68
CA GLY A 140 -0.67 -4.10 18.61
C GLY A 140 0.11 -4.52 19.85
N GLU A 141 1.06 -3.71 20.32
CA GLU A 141 1.83 -4.00 21.53
C GLU A 141 0.96 -3.97 22.79
N TRP A 142 0.05 -2.99 22.90
CA TRP A 142 -0.87 -2.94 24.02
C TRP A 142 -1.75 -4.19 24.07
N ARG A 143 -2.35 -4.58 22.93
CA ARG A 143 -3.20 -5.76 22.86
C ARG A 143 -2.42 -7.05 23.07
N TRP A 144 -1.21 -7.14 22.55
CA TRP A 144 -0.35 -8.30 22.80
C TRP A 144 -0.04 -8.49 24.29
N ALA A 145 0.13 -7.39 25.03
CA ALA A 145 0.39 -7.44 26.47
C ALA A 145 -0.88 -7.62 27.33
N ASN A 146 -2.05 -7.19 26.88
CA ASN A 146 -3.27 -7.10 27.71
C ASN A 146 -4.44 -7.99 27.25
N ASP A 147 -4.46 -8.40 25.98
CA ASP A 147 -5.61 -9.03 25.30
C ASP A 147 -5.15 -9.96 24.17
N ARG A 148 -4.10 -10.75 24.45
CA ARG A 148 -3.42 -11.57 23.44
C ARG A 148 -4.33 -12.59 22.76
N ASP A 149 -5.17 -13.26 23.54
CA ASP A 149 -6.02 -14.34 23.04
C ASP A 149 -7.12 -13.81 22.11
N ALA A 150 -7.72 -12.66 22.43
CA ALA A 150 -8.69 -12.05 21.52
C ALA A 150 -8.01 -11.49 20.26
N LEU A 151 -6.82 -10.88 20.40
CA LEU A 151 -6.04 -10.45 19.24
C LEU A 151 -5.69 -11.63 18.32
N ALA A 152 -5.30 -12.79 18.86
CA ALA A 152 -5.03 -13.98 18.08
C ALA A 152 -6.29 -14.48 17.34
N ALA A 153 -7.43 -14.58 18.04
CA ALA A 153 -8.69 -15.02 17.43
C ALA A 153 -9.21 -14.05 16.35
N GLU A 154 -8.92 -12.75 16.45
CA GLU A 154 -9.25 -11.77 15.42
C GLU A 154 -8.31 -11.86 14.21
N LEU A 155 -7.03 -12.19 14.42
CA LEU A 155 -6.09 -12.42 13.32
C LEU A 155 -6.47 -13.67 12.52
N ASP A 156 -6.87 -14.74 13.19
CA ASP A 156 -7.38 -15.95 12.53
C ASP A 156 -8.63 -15.63 11.68
N GLN A 157 -9.54 -14.78 12.19
CA GLN A 157 -10.71 -14.33 11.43
C GLN A 157 -10.36 -13.46 10.21
N GLU A 158 -9.35 -12.60 10.33
CA GLU A 158 -8.87 -11.79 9.21
C GLU A 158 -8.21 -12.67 8.15
N GLU A 159 -7.41 -13.66 8.55
CA GLU A 159 -6.82 -14.65 7.63
C GLU A 159 -7.91 -15.47 6.90
N GLU A 160 -8.90 -15.99 7.63
CA GLU A 160 -10.04 -16.71 7.02
C GLU A 160 -10.82 -15.83 6.04
N ARG A 161 -11.04 -14.56 6.39
CA ARG A 161 -11.71 -13.58 5.53
C ARG A 161 -10.89 -13.29 4.27
N GLU A 162 -9.59 -13.06 4.40
CA GLU A 162 -8.69 -12.81 3.27
C GLU A 162 -8.61 -14.03 2.36
N GLU A 163 -8.51 -15.24 2.92
CA GLU A 163 -8.53 -16.48 2.16
C GLU A 163 -9.86 -16.65 1.42
N ALA A 164 -11.01 -16.49 2.09
CA ALA A 164 -12.32 -16.56 1.45
C ALA A 164 -12.49 -15.52 0.35
N GLN A 165 -11.97 -14.30 0.53
CA GLN A 165 -11.97 -13.27 -0.51
C GLN A 165 -11.10 -13.66 -1.71
N ARG A 166 -9.91 -14.21 -1.45
CA ARG A 166 -8.96 -14.69 -2.47
C ARG A 166 -9.55 -15.85 -3.26
N GLU A 167 -10.15 -16.82 -2.59
CA GLU A 167 -10.85 -17.95 -3.21
C GLU A 167 -12.05 -17.48 -4.04
N ALA A 168 -12.88 -16.59 -3.49
CA ALA A 168 -14.02 -16.05 -4.21
C ALA A 168 -13.57 -15.23 -5.43
N ALA A 169 -12.47 -14.48 -5.34
CA ALA A 169 -11.88 -13.76 -6.46
C ALA A 169 -11.37 -14.72 -7.54
N ALA A 170 -10.62 -15.76 -7.15
CA ALA A 170 -10.15 -16.80 -8.05
C ALA A 170 -11.31 -17.52 -8.76
N GLN A 171 -12.40 -17.80 -8.04
CA GLN A 171 -13.56 -18.48 -8.60
C GLN A 171 -14.37 -17.58 -9.54
N ARG A 172 -14.54 -16.29 -9.20
CA ARG A 172 -15.11 -15.29 -10.12
C ARG A 172 -14.28 -15.19 -11.39
N PHE A 173 -12.96 -15.15 -11.25
CA PHE A 173 -12.02 -15.10 -12.37
C PHE A 173 -12.15 -16.33 -13.27
N LYS A 174 -12.11 -17.54 -12.71
CA LYS A 174 -12.30 -18.79 -13.45
C LYS A 174 -13.65 -18.85 -14.18
N THR A 175 -14.74 -18.44 -13.50
CA THR A 175 -16.08 -18.41 -14.08
C THR A 175 -16.13 -17.44 -15.25
N ARG A 176 -15.60 -16.23 -15.07
CA ARG A 176 -15.50 -15.20 -16.12
C ARG A 176 -14.80 -15.75 -17.36
N LEU A 177 -13.59 -16.29 -17.21
CA LEU A 177 -12.79 -16.82 -18.31
C LEU A 177 -13.50 -17.94 -19.08
N SER A 178 -14.29 -18.78 -18.42
CA SER A 178 -15.03 -19.86 -19.08
C SER A 178 -16.15 -19.38 -20.00
N THR A 179 -16.76 -18.24 -19.67
CA THR A 179 -17.89 -17.65 -20.43
C THR A 179 -17.49 -16.53 -21.38
N LEU A 180 -16.21 -16.15 -21.37
CA LEU A 180 -15.72 -14.94 -22.01
C LEU A 180 -15.86 -14.99 -23.54
N SER A 181 -16.35 -13.88 -24.10
CA SER A 181 -16.55 -13.67 -25.53
C SER A 181 -16.05 -12.29 -25.98
N TRP A 182 -15.77 -12.13 -27.27
CA TRP A 182 -15.41 -10.84 -27.84
C TRP A 182 -16.48 -9.77 -27.64
N ALA A 183 -17.77 -10.14 -27.68
CA ALA A 183 -18.88 -9.23 -27.46
C ALA A 183 -18.87 -8.66 -26.02
N GLN A 184 -18.58 -9.50 -25.03
CA GLN A 184 -18.44 -9.05 -23.64
C GLN A 184 -17.23 -8.11 -23.50
N LEU A 185 -16.06 -8.48 -24.04
CA LEU A 185 -14.86 -7.64 -23.98
C LEU A 185 -15.01 -6.30 -24.72
N ALA A 186 -15.85 -6.24 -25.76
CA ALA A 186 -16.13 -5.01 -26.49
C ALA A 186 -17.07 -4.07 -25.71
N ALA A 187 -17.97 -4.61 -24.87
CA ALA A 187 -18.88 -3.82 -24.04
C ALA A 187 -18.20 -3.24 -22.79
N GLU A 188 -17.07 -3.79 -22.38
CA GLU A 188 -16.34 -3.37 -21.19
C GLU A 188 -15.30 -2.30 -21.49
N THR A 189 -15.12 -1.39 -20.53
CA THR A 189 -13.98 -0.46 -20.53
C THR A 189 -12.74 -1.18 -19.97
N PRO A 190 -11.67 -1.38 -20.75
CA PRO A 190 -10.42 -1.90 -20.20
C PRO A 190 -9.90 -0.98 -19.09
N LEU A 191 -9.31 -1.54 -18.03
CA LEU A 191 -8.68 -0.78 -16.95
C LEU A 191 -9.64 0.27 -16.36
N ALA A 192 -10.91 -0.10 -16.15
CA ALA A 192 -11.95 0.83 -15.71
C ALA A 192 -11.68 1.45 -14.33
N ARG A 193 -10.88 0.76 -13.50
CA ARG A 193 -10.51 1.21 -12.15
C ARG A 193 -9.39 2.24 -12.13
N TRP A 194 -8.64 2.38 -13.22
CA TRP A 194 -7.52 3.31 -13.29
C TRP A 194 -8.00 4.75 -13.25
N GLN A 195 -7.50 5.49 -12.24
CA GLN A 195 -7.72 6.91 -12.06
C GLN A 195 -6.36 7.63 -12.08
N PRO A 196 -6.28 8.85 -12.65
CA PRO A 196 -5.06 9.64 -12.56
C PRO A 196 -4.74 9.93 -11.09
N SER A 197 -3.56 9.53 -10.62
CA SER A 197 -3.13 9.77 -9.25
C SER A 197 -1.61 9.91 -9.22
N PRO A 198 -1.02 11.11 -9.15
CA PRO A 198 0.43 11.25 -9.04
C PRO A 198 0.97 10.48 -7.81
N ALA A 199 2.06 9.71 -7.89
CA ALA A 199 3.00 9.54 -9.02
C ALA A 199 2.64 8.44 -10.05
N PHE A 200 1.45 7.86 -9.93
CA PHE A 200 0.90 6.75 -10.72
C PHE A 200 0.16 7.27 -11.97
N PRO A 201 -0.21 6.39 -12.93
CA PRO A 201 -0.16 6.71 -14.35
C PRO A 201 -0.84 8.04 -14.73
N PRO A 202 -0.14 8.92 -15.48
CA PRO A 202 -0.74 10.18 -15.91
C PRO A 202 -1.92 9.92 -16.87
N PRO A 203 -2.88 10.86 -17.00
CA PRO A 203 -4.06 10.67 -17.83
C PRO A 203 -3.76 10.17 -19.25
N ALA A 204 -2.72 10.72 -19.89
CA ALA A 204 -2.30 10.34 -21.24
C ALA A 204 -1.84 8.87 -21.33
N PHE A 205 -1.19 8.35 -20.28
CA PHE A 205 -0.79 6.94 -20.20
C PHE A 205 -2.02 6.05 -20.10
N ILE A 206 -2.96 6.38 -19.21
CA ILE A 206 -4.20 5.64 -19.01
C ILE A 206 -4.99 5.56 -20.32
N ASP A 207 -5.13 6.68 -21.02
CA ASP A 207 -5.85 6.72 -22.29
C ASP A 207 -5.16 5.90 -23.38
N GLY A 208 -3.83 5.97 -23.46
CA GLY A 208 -3.01 5.14 -24.35
C GLY A 208 -3.18 3.64 -24.07
N ALA A 209 -3.11 3.23 -22.80
CA ALA A 209 -3.27 1.84 -22.37
C ALA A 209 -4.65 1.30 -22.74
N ARG A 210 -5.70 2.08 -22.47
CA ARG A 210 -7.07 1.73 -22.86
C ARG A 210 -7.23 1.61 -24.36
N ALA A 211 -6.67 2.55 -25.12
CA ALA A 211 -6.72 2.50 -26.58
C ALA A 211 -5.99 1.26 -27.14
N MET A 212 -4.83 0.91 -26.57
CA MET A 212 -4.05 -0.24 -26.99
C MET A 212 -4.77 -1.56 -26.74
N LEU A 213 -5.38 -1.73 -25.57
CA LEU A 213 -6.19 -2.92 -25.26
C LEU A 213 -7.44 -3.01 -26.15
N ARG A 214 -8.12 -1.89 -26.43
CA ARG A 214 -9.27 -1.87 -27.36
C ARG A 214 -8.84 -2.26 -28.78
N ALA A 215 -7.71 -1.75 -29.25
CA ALA A 215 -7.18 -2.09 -30.58
C ALA A 215 -6.84 -3.58 -30.69
N ALA A 216 -6.15 -4.14 -29.68
CA ALA A 216 -5.85 -5.57 -29.63
C ALA A 216 -7.11 -6.45 -29.64
N ARG A 217 -8.12 -6.09 -28.82
CA ARG A 217 -9.43 -6.77 -28.80
C ARG A 217 -10.11 -6.73 -30.15
N ALA A 218 -10.18 -5.55 -30.78
CA ALA A 218 -10.84 -5.38 -32.08
C ALA A 218 -10.13 -6.16 -33.20
N GLU A 219 -8.80 -6.13 -33.23
CA GLU A 219 -8.00 -6.85 -34.21
C GLU A 219 -8.21 -8.37 -34.10
N LEU A 220 -8.15 -8.92 -32.89
CA LEU A 220 -8.36 -10.36 -32.67
C LEU A 220 -9.80 -10.79 -32.91
N ALA A 221 -10.79 -9.98 -32.54
CA ALA A 221 -12.19 -10.24 -32.84
C ALA A 221 -12.45 -10.29 -34.36
N ALA A 222 -11.79 -9.43 -35.14
CA ALA A 222 -11.90 -9.43 -36.60
C ALA A 222 -11.31 -10.70 -37.26
N MET A 223 -10.42 -11.42 -36.56
CA MET A 223 -9.88 -12.71 -37.02
C MET A 223 -10.85 -13.90 -36.77
N GLY A 224 -11.98 -13.66 -36.11
CA GLY A 224 -13.00 -14.67 -35.78
C GLY A 224 -12.90 -15.21 -34.35
N GLU A 225 -13.72 -16.21 -34.02
CA GLU A 225 -13.82 -16.75 -32.65
C GLU A 225 -12.60 -17.59 -32.21
N LYS A 226 -11.88 -18.17 -33.19
CA LYS A 226 -10.73 -19.05 -32.93
C LYS A 226 -9.54 -18.69 -33.82
N PRO A 227 -8.93 -17.50 -33.62
CA PRO A 227 -7.74 -17.12 -34.36
C PRO A 227 -6.59 -18.10 -34.12
N ARG A 228 -5.71 -18.22 -35.12
CA ARG A 228 -4.55 -19.12 -35.03
C ARG A 228 -3.58 -18.61 -33.96
N LYS A 229 -3.05 -19.53 -33.14
CA LYS A 229 -2.13 -19.21 -32.02
C LYS A 229 -1.00 -18.23 -32.39
N PRO A 230 -0.29 -18.34 -33.54
CA PRO A 230 0.76 -17.40 -33.90
C PRO A 230 0.26 -15.96 -34.10
N ALA A 231 -0.94 -15.77 -34.65
CA ALA A 231 -1.52 -14.44 -34.83
C ALA A 231 -1.91 -13.83 -33.48
N VAL A 232 -2.51 -14.63 -32.58
CA VAL A 232 -2.82 -14.19 -31.21
C VAL A 232 -1.55 -13.83 -30.45
N ARG A 233 -0.52 -14.67 -30.52
CA ARG A 233 0.79 -14.43 -29.90
C ARG A 233 1.39 -13.11 -30.38
N ALA A 234 1.33 -12.83 -31.68
CA ALA A 234 1.87 -11.60 -32.25
C ALA A 234 1.16 -10.34 -31.71
N VAL A 235 -0.17 -10.37 -31.64
CA VAL A 235 -0.94 -9.24 -31.09
C VAL A 235 -0.64 -9.04 -29.61
N LEU A 236 -0.71 -10.11 -28.80
CA LEU A 236 -0.43 -10.04 -27.36
C LEU A 236 0.99 -9.55 -27.08
N LYS A 237 2.01 -10.07 -27.80
CA LYS A 237 3.40 -9.64 -27.62
C LYS A 237 3.56 -8.15 -27.93
N ARG A 238 3.01 -7.69 -29.04
CA ARG A 238 3.05 -6.26 -29.42
C ARG A 238 2.35 -5.38 -28.38
N THR A 239 1.24 -5.85 -27.79
CA THR A 239 0.57 -5.14 -26.71
C THR A 239 1.44 -5.06 -25.45
N VAL A 240 2.11 -6.15 -25.06
CA VAL A 240 3.03 -6.16 -23.91
C VAL A 240 4.24 -5.24 -24.17
N GLU A 241 4.83 -5.30 -25.36
CA GLU A 241 5.95 -4.44 -25.75
C GLU A 241 5.55 -2.95 -25.69
N TRP A 242 4.33 -2.61 -26.12
CA TRP A 242 3.83 -1.25 -25.97
C TRP A 242 3.76 -0.80 -24.51
N PHE A 243 3.34 -1.68 -23.58
CA PHE A 243 3.33 -1.34 -22.15
C PHE A 243 4.74 -1.16 -21.58
N ASN A 244 5.69 -2.03 -21.96
CA ASN A 244 7.09 -1.87 -21.56
C ASN A 244 7.65 -0.52 -22.03
N ASP A 245 7.50 -0.23 -23.32
CA ASP A 245 8.02 1.02 -23.92
C ASP A 245 7.35 2.27 -23.32
N ALA A 246 6.03 2.21 -23.08
CA ALA A 246 5.29 3.31 -22.51
C ALA A 246 5.66 3.56 -21.04
N ASP A 247 5.89 2.50 -20.26
CA ASP A 247 6.27 2.59 -18.85
C ASP A 247 7.67 3.18 -18.68
N ASP A 248 8.63 2.68 -19.48
CA ASP A 248 9.99 3.21 -19.55
C ASP A 248 9.99 4.69 -19.91
N ALA A 249 9.20 5.09 -20.93
CA ALA A 249 9.08 6.49 -21.35
C ALA A 249 8.42 7.38 -20.29
N ALA A 250 7.56 6.83 -19.44
CA ALA A 250 6.90 7.54 -18.36
C ALA A 250 7.71 7.54 -17.05
N GLY A 251 8.84 6.82 -16.99
CA GLY A 251 9.70 6.75 -15.81
C GLY A 251 9.28 5.70 -14.78
N GLY A 252 8.63 4.60 -15.21
CA GLY A 252 8.23 3.50 -14.33
C GLY A 252 6.97 3.83 -13.51
N VAL A 253 5.88 4.17 -14.19
CA VAL A 253 4.61 4.56 -13.58
C VAL A 253 3.68 3.38 -13.29
N ILE A 254 3.97 2.18 -13.81
CA ILE A 254 3.20 0.96 -13.55
C ILE A 254 3.56 0.39 -12.15
N GLY A 255 2.71 0.67 -11.17
CA GLY A 255 2.75 0.09 -9.83
C GLY A 255 2.09 -1.29 -9.74
N THR A 256 2.20 -1.96 -8.59
CA THR A 256 1.73 -3.34 -8.38
C THR A 256 0.27 -3.55 -8.82
N ASP A 257 -0.63 -2.65 -8.45
CA ASP A 257 -2.06 -2.74 -8.80
C ASP A 257 -2.27 -2.62 -10.33
N GLU A 258 -1.56 -1.69 -10.99
CA GLU A 258 -1.61 -1.56 -12.44
C GLU A 258 -1.11 -2.81 -13.16
N ARG A 259 -0.05 -3.46 -12.64
CA ARG A 259 0.48 -4.72 -13.19
C ARG A 259 -0.57 -5.81 -13.20
N GLU A 260 -1.25 -5.99 -12.07
CA GLU A 260 -2.30 -6.99 -11.93
C GLU A 260 -3.45 -6.75 -12.91
N ASP A 261 -3.89 -5.49 -13.06
CA ASP A 261 -4.95 -5.11 -13.99
C ASP A 261 -4.56 -5.33 -15.47
N ILE A 262 -3.31 -5.03 -15.86
CA ILE A 262 -2.82 -5.29 -17.22
C ILE A 262 -2.77 -6.80 -17.49
N VAL A 263 -2.22 -7.59 -16.56
CA VAL A 263 -2.18 -9.05 -16.69
C VAL A 263 -3.59 -9.60 -16.84
N ALA A 264 -4.53 -9.20 -15.97
CA ALA A 264 -5.92 -9.65 -16.04
C ALA A 264 -6.55 -9.34 -17.41
N ALA A 265 -6.32 -8.13 -17.95
CA ALA A 265 -6.83 -7.75 -19.27
C ALA A 265 -6.22 -8.57 -20.42
N LEU A 266 -4.94 -8.92 -20.35
CA LEU A 266 -4.26 -9.74 -21.36
C LEU A 266 -4.69 -11.22 -21.28
N VAL A 267 -4.89 -11.75 -20.06
CA VAL A 267 -5.43 -13.09 -19.84
C VAL A 267 -6.85 -13.19 -20.44
N ASP A 268 -7.70 -12.20 -20.18
CA ASP A 268 -9.04 -12.10 -20.78
C ASP A 268 -8.97 -12.18 -22.31
N ILE A 269 -8.07 -11.43 -22.94
CA ILE A 269 -7.88 -11.47 -24.40
C ILE A 269 -7.44 -12.87 -24.87
N ALA A 270 -6.49 -13.51 -24.19
CA ALA A 270 -6.01 -14.85 -24.53
C ALA A 270 -7.12 -15.91 -24.44
N TYR A 271 -7.97 -15.83 -23.41
CA TYR A 271 -9.11 -16.73 -23.23
C TYR A 271 -10.24 -16.49 -24.24
N ALA A 272 -10.57 -15.22 -24.53
CA ALA A 272 -11.54 -14.87 -25.57
C ALA A 272 -11.08 -15.37 -26.96
N ALA A 273 -9.77 -15.34 -27.22
CA ALA A 273 -9.15 -15.88 -28.43
C ALA A 273 -9.03 -17.42 -28.44
N ARG A 274 -9.46 -18.11 -27.38
CA ARG A 274 -9.33 -19.56 -27.18
C ARG A 274 -7.88 -20.07 -27.19
N GLN A 275 -6.94 -19.26 -26.69
CA GLN A 275 -5.51 -19.57 -26.59
C GLN A 275 -4.96 -19.36 -25.16
N PRO A 276 -5.51 -20.04 -24.12
CA PRO A 276 -5.07 -19.84 -22.73
C PRO A 276 -3.60 -20.21 -22.48
N ALA A 277 -3.01 -21.06 -23.31
CA ALA A 277 -1.59 -21.41 -23.25
C ALA A 277 -0.64 -20.27 -23.64
N LEU A 278 -1.15 -19.08 -23.99
CA LEU A 278 -0.35 -17.87 -24.20
C LEU A 278 -0.24 -17.01 -22.93
N VAL A 279 -0.93 -17.37 -21.84
CA VAL A 279 -0.82 -16.66 -20.56
C VAL A 279 0.60 -16.74 -20.01
N ASP A 280 1.19 -17.94 -20.00
CA ASP A 280 2.57 -18.13 -19.54
C ASP A 280 3.58 -17.35 -20.40
N ASP A 281 3.28 -17.14 -21.69
CA ASP A 281 4.15 -16.36 -22.56
C ASP A 281 4.13 -14.86 -22.19
N ILE A 282 2.99 -14.31 -21.74
CA ILE A 282 2.87 -12.90 -21.33
C ILE A 282 3.85 -12.58 -20.20
N ASP A 283 3.98 -13.48 -19.22
CA ASP A 283 4.92 -13.32 -18.10
C ASP A 283 6.38 -13.24 -18.56
N THR A 284 6.71 -13.90 -19.67
CA THR A 284 8.09 -13.86 -20.22
C THR A 284 8.40 -12.59 -21.02
N TRP A 285 7.39 -11.82 -21.42
CA TRP A 285 7.57 -10.63 -22.27
C TRP A 285 7.54 -9.32 -21.49
N ARG A 286 6.81 -9.28 -20.36
CA ARG A 286 6.69 -8.06 -19.56
C ARG A 286 8.01 -7.71 -18.87
N GLN A 287 8.27 -6.42 -18.74
CA GLN A 287 9.45 -5.87 -18.06
C GLN A 287 9.10 -4.94 -16.90
N TRP A 288 7.85 -4.46 -16.88
CA TRP A 288 7.26 -3.73 -15.75
C TRP A 288 7.09 -4.64 -14.54
#